data_AF-A0A972LV68-F1
#
_entry.id   AF-A0A972LV68-F1
#
_cell.length_a   1.000
_cell.length_b   1.000
_cell.length_c   1.000
_cell.angle_alpha   90.00
_cell.angle_beta   90.00
_cell.angle_gamma   90.00
#
_symmetry.space_group_name_H-M   'P 1'
#
loop_
_entity.id
_entity.type
_entity.pdbx_description
1 polymer ?
#
loop_
_entity_poly.entity_id
_entity_poly.type
_entity_poly.pdbx_seq_one_letter_code
_entity_poly.pdbx_strand_id
1 'polypeptide(L)'
;MAVYLIVTWRTLFVCRLGREFPEISCEAVFEPAEWKSVYHVVHKEPPPPTPPTLQKRVRMVAQLGGYVNRKRADEPGPQTVWLGLQRVHDIANCWLMFGPERKNEKISEEILV
;
A
#
# COMPACT_ATOMS: atom_id res chain seq x y z
N MET A 1 12.40 -3.64 -22.83
CA MET A 1 13.35 -3.17 -21.80
C MET A 1 12.91 -1.87 -21.13
N ALA A 2 12.36 -0.89 -21.85
CA ALA A 2 11.89 0.38 -21.25
C ALA A 2 10.93 0.21 -20.07
N VAL A 3 9.94 -0.69 -20.17
CA VAL A 3 8.99 -0.95 -19.07
C VAL A 3 9.69 -1.45 -17.81
N TYR A 4 10.63 -2.40 -17.94
CA TYR A 4 11.39 -2.90 -16.79
C TYR A 4 12.19 -1.80 -16.09
N LEU A 5 12.77 -0.85 -16.84
CA LEU A 5 13.48 0.27 -16.23
C LEU A 5 12.56 1.14 -15.36
N ILE A 6 11.36 1.45 -15.83
CA ILE A 6 10.38 2.27 -15.10
C ILE A 6 9.97 1.54 -13.80
N VAL A 7 9.64 0.26 -13.90
CA VAL A 7 9.16 -0.47 -12.73
C VAL A 7 10.30 -0.79 -11.75
N THR A 8 11.52 -1.07 -12.24
CA THR A 8 12.72 -1.16 -11.39
C THR A 8 12.99 0.15 -10.68
N TRP A 9 12.94 1.29 -11.37
CA TRP A 9 13.11 2.61 -10.75
C TRP A 9 12.07 2.84 -9.66
N ARG A 10 10.78 2.59 -9.93
CA ARG A 10 9.71 2.76 -8.94
C ARG A 10 9.91 1.84 -7.73
N THR A 11 10.29 0.59 -7.96
CA THR A 11 10.57 -0.37 -6.88
C THR A 11 11.72 0.09 -5.99
N LEU A 12 12.84 0.51 -6.60
CA LEU A 12 14.00 1.00 -5.87
C LEU A 12 13.71 2.32 -5.16
N PHE A 13 12.94 3.22 -5.78
CA PHE A 13 12.47 4.46 -5.17
C PHE A 13 11.68 4.19 -3.89
N VAL A 14 10.69 3.29 -3.93
CA VAL A 14 9.89 2.90 -2.75
C VAL A 14 10.78 2.28 -1.67
N CYS A 15 11.69 1.38 -2.04
CA CYS A 15 12.64 0.78 -1.09
C CYS A 15 13.50 1.84 -0.41
N ARG A 16 14.08 2.76 -1.20
CA ARG A 16 15.00 3.78 -0.68
C ARG A 16 14.27 4.78 0.21
N LEU A 17 13.12 5.29 -0.24
CA LEU A 17 12.36 6.29 0.51
C LEU A 17 11.88 5.74 1.86
N GLY A 18 11.44 4.48 1.92
CA GLY A 18 11.03 3.85 3.18
C GLY A 18 12.16 3.62 4.19
N ARG A 19 13.43 3.68 3.74
CA ARG A 19 14.62 3.56 4.59
C ARG A 19 15.15 4.92 5.01
N GLU A 20 15.21 5.85 4.06
CA GLU A 20 15.78 7.19 4.25
C GLU A 20 14.82 8.11 5.03
N PHE A 21 13.51 7.96 4.81
CA PHE A 21 12.46 8.71 5.50
C PHE A 21 11.41 7.73 6.07
N PRO A 22 11.70 7.04 7.18
CA PRO A 22 10.79 6.02 7.70
C PRO A 22 9.50 6.61 8.29
N GLU A 23 9.59 7.79 8.91
CA GLU A 23 8.52 8.41 9.72
C GLU A 23 7.53 9.26 8.93
N ILE A 24 7.79 9.56 7.65
CA ILE A 24 6.86 10.36 6.85
C ILE A 24 5.56 9.59 6.59
N SER A 25 4.47 10.31 6.34
CA SER A 25 3.19 9.70 5.96
C SER A 25 3.37 8.84 4.71
N CYS A 26 2.76 7.66 4.69
CA CYS A 26 2.78 6.81 3.50
C CYS A 26 2.06 7.43 2.30
N GLU A 27 1.22 8.44 2.53
CA GLU A 27 0.50 9.18 1.47
C GLU A 27 1.43 9.97 0.54
N ALA A 28 2.68 10.20 0.94
CA ALA A 28 3.68 10.77 0.05
C ALA A 28 4.00 9.87 -1.17
N VAL A 29 3.66 8.57 -1.09
CA VAL A 29 3.97 7.57 -2.12
C VAL A 29 2.75 6.79 -2.59
N PHE A 30 1.80 6.52 -1.68
CA PHE A 30 0.65 5.67 -1.91
C PHE A 30 -0.65 6.45 -1.84
N GLU A 31 -1.56 6.20 -2.78
CA GLU A 31 -2.88 6.81 -2.75
C GLU A 31 -3.74 6.27 -1.59
N PRO A 32 -4.78 7.00 -1.16
CA PRO A 32 -5.68 6.55 -0.10
C PRO A 32 -6.25 5.14 -0.33
N ALA A 33 -6.67 4.84 -1.56
CA ALA A 33 -7.17 3.51 -1.91
C ALA A 33 -6.09 2.43 -1.77
N GLU A 34 -4.83 2.72 -2.13
CA GLU A 34 -3.72 1.77 -2.04
C GLU A 34 -3.37 1.44 -0.58
N TRP A 35 -3.18 2.45 0.26
CA TRP A 35 -2.73 2.18 1.63
C TRP A 35 -3.84 1.64 2.53
N LYS A 36 -5.08 2.15 2.40
CA LYS A 36 -6.23 1.72 3.21
C LYS A 36 -6.61 0.28 2.91
N SER A 37 -6.69 -0.06 1.63
CA SER A 37 -7.06 -1.41 1.20
C SER A 37 -6.05 -2.45 1.66
N VAL A 38 -4.75 -2.16 1.53
CA VAL A 38 -3.73 -3.11 1.97
C VAL A 38 -3.65 -3.18 3.48
N TYR A 39 -3.87 -2.08 4.20
CA TYR A 39 -4.00 -2.14 5.66
C TYR A 39 -5.12 -3.11 6.05
N HIS A 40 -6.28 -2.96 5.41
CA HIS A 40 -7.44 -3.82 5.66
C HIS A 40 -7.16 -5.29 5.36
N VAL A 41 -6.49 -5.60 4.25
CA VAL A 41 -6.13 -6.99 3.89
C VAL A 41 -5.13 -7.61 4.86
N VAL A 42 -4.12 -6.86 5.29
CA VAL A 42 -3.04 -7.36 6.17
C VAL A 42 -3.53 -7.53 7.61
N HIS A 43 -4.25 -6.54 8.14
CA HIS A 43 -4.70 -6.54 9.53
C HIS A 43 -6.10 -7.15 9.73
N LYS A 44 -6.89 -7.29 8.67
CA LYS A 44 -8.31 -7.72 8.72
C LYS A 44 -9.18 -6.80 9.59
N GLU A 45 -8.79 -5.53 9.67
CA GLU A 45 -9.40 -4.50 10.50
C GLU A 45 -9.66 -3.24 9.66
N PRO A 46 -10.61 -2.38 10.02
CA PRO A 46 -10.81 -1.11 9.31
C PRO A 46 -9.52 -0.27 9.34
N PRO A 47 -9.21 0.44 8.25
CA PRO A 47 -8.04 1.31 8.21
C PRO A 47 -8.18 2.44 9.26
N PRO A 48 -7.09 2.80 9.96
CA PRO A 48 -7.10 3.89 10.90
C PRO A 48 -7.38 5.23 10.19
N PRO A 49 -7.88 6.25 10.90
CA PRO A 49 -8.08 7.59 10.34
C PRO A 49 -6.76 8.28 9.99
N THR A 50 -5.68 7.96 10.71
CA THR A 50 -4.34 8.49 10.46
C THR A 50 -3.53 7.53 9.59
N PRO A 51 -2.87 8.02 8.53
CA PRO A 51 -2.07 7.17 7.66
C PRO A 51 -0.85 6.63 8.42
N PRO A 52 -0.48 5.35 8.20
CA PRO A 52 0.73 4.79 8.81
C PRO A 52 1.99 5.44 8.24
N THR A 53 3.09 5.34 8.99
CA THR A 53 4.43 5.70 8.54
C THR A 53 4.81 4.96 7.26
N LEU A 54 5.60 5.58 6.39
CA LEU A 54 6.05 4.99 5.14
C LEU A 54 6.79 3.66 5.36
N GLN A 55 7.64 3.57 6.38
CA GLN A 55 8.35 2.32 6.68
C GLN A 55 7.38 1.15 6.95
N LYS A 56 6.39 1.39 7.82
CA LYS A 56 5.37 0.38 8.15
C LYS A 56 4.59 -0.02 6.90
N ARG A 57 4.25 0.95 6.03
CA ARG A 57 3.55 0.68 4.77
C ARG A 57 4.40 -0.14 3.80
N VAL A 58 5.68 0.21 3.60
CA VAL A 58 6.59 -0.55 2.73
C VAL A 58 6.78 -1.98 3.23
N ARG A 59 6.89 -2.20 4.55
CA ARG A 59 6.95 -3.55 5.13
C ARG A 59 5.68 -4.36 4.84
N MET A 60 4.51 -3.76 5.03
CA MET A 60 3.24 -4.43 4.69
C MET A 60 3.14 -4.73 3.18
N VAL A 61 3.63 -3.85 2.30
CA VAL A 61 3.68 -4.13 0.84
C VAL A 61 4.59 -5.34 0.59
N ALA A 62 5.78 -5.35 1.18
CA ALA A 62 6.70 -6.44 1.03
C ALA A 62 6.14 -7.78 1.54
N GLN A 63 5.33 -7.77 2.61
CA GLN A 63 4.66 -8.98 3.13
C GLN A 63 3.75 -9.62 2.07
N LEU A 64 3.03 -8.82 1.27
CA LEU A 64 2.23 -9.33 0.14
C LEU A 64 3.10 -10.03 -0.92
N GLY A 65 4.36 -9.62 -1.04
CA GLY A 65 5.36 -10.21 -1.91
C GLY A 65 6.24 -11.29 -1.24
N GLY A 66 5.87 -11.77 -0.05
CA GLY A 66 6.53 -12.89 0.62
C GLY A 66 7.61 -12.50 1.65
N TYR A 67 7.76 -11.22 1.99
CA TYR A 67 8.63 -10.81 3.09
C TYR A 67 8.07 -11.26 4.43
N VAL A 68 8.88 -11.97 5.21
CA VAL A 68 8.50 -12.43 6.56
C VAL A 68 9.01 -11.42 7.58
N ASN A 69 8.09 -10.71 8.24
CA ASN A 69 8.40 -9.69 9.25
C ASN A 69 8.86 -10.35 10.57
N ARG A 70 10.10 -10.84 10.60
CA ARG A 70 10.73 -11.43 11.78
C ARG A 70 11.07 -10.34 12.81
N LYS A 71 11.36 -10.74 14.06
CA LYS A 71 11.88 -9.84 15.10
C LYS A 71 13.22 -9.16 14.75
N ARG A 72 13.90 -9.58 13.67
CA ARG A 72 15.11 -8.92 13.17
C ARG A 72 14.74 -7.68 12.35
N ALA A 73 15.60 -6.67 12.39
CA ALA A 73 15.43 -5.41 11.69
C ALA A 73 15.78 -5.48 10.19
N ASP A 74 15.65 -6.65 9.55
CA ASP A 74 16.02 -6.83 8.14
C ASP A 74 15.06 -6.03 7.27
N GLU A 75 15.58 -5.15 6.42
CA GLU A 75 14.73 -4.33 5.55
C GLU A 75 14.22 -5.14 4.35
N PRO A 76 13.02 -4.86 3.84
CA PRO A 76 12.52 -5.46 2.62
C PRO A 76 13.46 -5.29 1.42
N GLY A 77 13.62 -6.36 0.65
CA GLY A 77 14.38 -6.35 -0.59
C GLY A 77 13.55 -5.88 -1.80
N PRO A 78 14.18 -5.46 -2.91
CA PRO A 78 13.48 -4.99 -4.09
C PRO A 78 12.52 -6.03 -4.69
N GLN A 79 12.88 -7.31 -4.66
CA GLN A 79 12.04 -8.38 -5.22
C GLN A 79 10.71 -8.55 -4.48
N THR A 80 10.73 -8.55 -3.14
CA THR A 80 9.50 -8.68 -2.34
C THR A 80 8.65 -7.43 -2.45
N VAL A 81 9.26 -6.25 -2.56
CA VAL A 81 8.54 -4.99 -2.80
C VAL A 81 7.91 -4.97 -4.20
N TRP A 82 8.61 -5.40 -5.25
CA TRP A 82 8.08 -5.53 -6.60
C TRP A 82 6.83 -6.41 -6.65
N LEU A 83 6.92 -7.62 -6.08
CA LEU A 83 5.79 -8.56 -6.03
C LEU A 83 4.64 -7.99 -5.20
N GLY A 84 4.95 -7.31 -4.11
CA GLY A 84 3.98 -6.61 -3.29
C GLY A 84 3.24 -5.52 -4.05
N LEU A 85 3.95 -4.65 -4.77
CA LEU A 85 3.37 -3.51 -5.51
C LEU A 85 2.37 -3.95 -6.57
N GLN A 86 2.61 -5.06 -7.26
CA GLN A 86 1.62 -5.63 -8.19
C GLN A 86 0.32 -5.96 -7.45
N ARG A 87 0.40 -6.60 -6.28
CA ARG A 87 -0.78 -6.91 -5.47
C ARG A 87 -1.47 -5.67 -4.89
N VAL A 88 -0.71 -4.63 -4.53
CA VAL A 88 -1.29 -3.36 -4.06
C VAL A 88 -2.23 -2.80 -5.12
N HIS A 89 -1.82 -2.79 -6.39
CA HIS A 89 -2.64 -2.27 -7.47
C HIS A 89 -3.97 -3.04 -7.61
N ASP A 90 -3.91 -4.37 -7.63
CA ASP A 90 -5.11 -5.21 -7.72
C ASP A 90 -6.05 -4.99 -6.53
N ILE A 91 -5.50 -4.92 -5.32
CA ILE A 91 -6.26 -4.74 -4.08
C ILE A 91 -6.89 -3.33 -4.03
N ALA A 92 -6.17 -2.30 -4.49
CA ALA A 92 -6.68 -0.93 -4.57
C ALA A 92 -7.85 -0.82 -5.55
N ASN A 93 -7.74 -1.46 -6.72
CA ASN A 93 -8.84 -1.52 -7.69
C ASN A 93 -10.09 -2.19 -7.08
N CYS A 94 -9.91 -3.31 -6.37
CA CYS A 94 -11.00 -3.96 -5.64
C CYS A 94 -11.62 -3.07 -4.56
N TRP A 95 -10.81 -2.27 -3.86
CA TRP A 95 -11.28 -1.32 -2.85
C TRP A 95 -12.12 -0.21 -3.44
N LEU A 96 -11.71 0.36 -4.58
CA LEU A 96 -12.50 1.37 -5.28
C LEU A 96 -13.85 0.81 -5.78
N MET A 97 -13.87 -0.44 -6.24
CA MET A 97 -15.09 -1.06 -6.77
C MET A 97 -16.05 -1.55 -5.69
N PHE A 98 -15.53 -2.17 -4.63
CA PHE A 98 -16.33 -2.93 -3.65
C PHE A 98 -16.12 -2.49 -2.19
N GLY A 99 -15.24 -1.53 -1.95
CA GLY A 99 -14.87 -1.08 -0.61
C GLY A 99 -15.98 -0.30 0.10
N PRO A 100 -15.81 -0.08 1.41
CA PRO A 100 -16.80 0.61 2.25
C PRO A 100 -17.02 2.06 1.82
N GLU A 101 -15.99 2.73 1.30
CA GLU A 101 -16.08 4.13 0.87
C GLU A 101 -17.04 4.30 -0.32
N ARG A 102 -17.09 3.33 -1.24
CA ARG A 102 -18.04 3.33 -2.36
C ARG A 102 -19.49 3.15 -1.92
N LYS A 103 -19.74 2.43 -0.82
CA LYS A 103 -21.09 2.29 -0.25
C LYS A 103 -21.58 3.62 0.33
N ASN A 104 -20.71 4.34 1.02
CA ASN A 104 -21.07 5.64 1.62
C ASN A 104 -21.42 6.69 0.55
N GLU A 105 -20.69 6.71 -0.57
CA GLU A 105 -20.96 7.62 -1.69
C GLU A 105 -22.34 7.37 -2.32
N LYS A 106 -22.70 6.10 -2.57
CA LYS A 106 -24.03 5.76 -3.10
C LYS A 106 -25.16 6.13 -2.15
N ILE A 107 -24.98 5.92 -0.85
CA ILE A 107 -25.97 6.31 0.18
C ILE A 107 -26.16 7.83 0.19
N SER A 108 -25.07 8.60 0.04
CA SER A 108 -25.20 10.06 -0.05
C SER A 108 -25.88 10.54 -1.33
N GLU A 109 -25.67 9.86 -2.46
CA GLU A 109 -26.38 10.17 -3.71
C GLU A 109 -27.88 9.83 -3.61
N GLU A 110 -28.24 8.71 -2.98
CA GLU A 110 -29.65 8.30 -2.78
C GLU A 110 -30.42 9.20 -1.80
N ILE A 111 -29.73 9.82 -0.82
CA ILE A 111 -30.37 10.76 0.13
C ILE A 111 -30.54 12.16 -0.48
N LEU A 112 -29.75 12.51 -1.50
CA LEU A 112 -29.78 13.82 -2.18
C LEU A 112 -30.72 13.86 -3.40
N VAL A 113 -31.40 12.77 -3.73
CA VAL A 113 -32.41 12.64 -4.79
C VAL A 113 -33.78 12.40 -4.18
#